data_AF-A0A4S8Z988-F1
#
_entry.id   AF-A0A4S8Z988-F1
#
_cell.length_a   1.000
_cell.length_b   1.000
_cell.length_c   1.000
_cell.angle_alpha   90.00
_cell.angle_beta   90.00
_cell.angle_gamma   90.00
#
_symmetry.space_group_name_H-M   'P 1'
#
loop_
_entity.id
_entity.type
_entity.pdbx_description
1 polymer ?
#
loop_
_entity_poly.entity_id
_entity_poly.type
_entity_poly.pdbx_seq_one_letter_code
_entity_poly.pdbx_strand_id
1 'polypeptide(L)'
;MLPSKDTLRLLYGTTMVTVEVGPLKEIFVVHEKFLCQKSQYFAKAMSGSFLESVKRFVQLPDVSPTLFRIFINWLYYGKLCYAGEDDE
;
A
#
# COMPACT_ATOMS: atom_id res chain seq x y z
N MET A 1 -15.95 -1.18 -22.67
CA MET A 1 -15.13 0.00 -22.28
C MET A 1 -13.72 -0.52 -22.07
N LEU A 2 -12.73 -0.02 -22.82
CA LEU A 2 -11.35 -0.49 -22.67
C LEU A 2 -10.76 0.06 -21.36
N PRO A 3 -10.03 -0.74 -20.57
CA PRO A 3 -9.34 -0.24 -19.37
C PRO A 3 -8.37 0.89 -19.75
N SER A 4 -8.25 1.90 -18.88
CA SER A 4 -7.33 3.02 -19.14
C SER A 4 -5.89 2.50 -19.22
N LYS A 5 -5.00 3.26 -19.87
CA LYS A 5 -3.55 2.95 -19.91
C LYS A 5 -2.96 2.75 -18.51
N ASP A 6 -3.47 3.47 -17.51
CA ASP A 6 -3.04 3.32 -16.13
C ASP A 6 -3.49 1.99 -15.53
N THR A 7 -4.72 1.55 -15.80
CA THR A 7 -5.23 0.24 -15.37
C THR A 7 -4.44 -0.90 -16.01
N LEU A 8 -4.14 -0.83 -17.31
CA LEU A 8 -3.34 -1.86 -17.99
C LEU A 8 -1.91 -1.96 -17.43
N ARG A 9 -1.32 -0.83 -17.03
CA ARG A 9 0.00 -0.81 -16.41
C ARG A 9 0.05 -1.59 -15.11
N LEU A 10 -1.02 -1.54 -14.30
CA LEU A 10 -1.14 -2.31 -13.05
C LEU A 10 -1.05 -3.82 -13.26
N LEU A 11 -1.45 -4.31 -14.44
CA LEU A 11 -1.60 -5.74 -14.67
C LEU A 11 -0.30 -6.45 -15.06
N TYR A 12 0.62 -5.80 -15.79
CA TYR A 12 1.76 -6.51 -16.42
C TYR A 12 3.11 -5.77 -16.39
N GLY A 13 3.29 -4.76 -15.55
CA GLY A 13 4.54 -3.97 -15.53
C GLY A 13 4.76 -3.15 -14.26
N THR A 14 4.30 -3.64 -13.12
CA THR A 14 4.43 -2.94 -11.84
C THR A 14 5.30 -3.69 -10.85
N THR A 15 5.92 -2.93 -9.97
CA THR A 15 6.58 -3.44 -8.79
C THR A 15 5.59 -3.48 -7.64
N MET A 16 5.57 -4.60 -6.91
CA MET A 16 4.80 -4.76 -5.68
C MET A 16 5.71 -4.57 -4.48
N VAL A 17 5.15 -4.02 -3.41
CA VAL A 17 5.77 -3.93 -2.09
C VAL A 17 4.95 -4.77 -1.13
N THR A 18 5.65 -5.59 -0.35
CA THR A 18 5.06 -6.30 0.78
C THR A 18 5.17 -5.44 2.02
N VAL A 19 4.06 -5.19 2.69
CA VAL A 19 4.00 -4.41 3.93
C VAL A 19 3.46 -5.30 5.04
N GLU A 20 4.27 -5.51 6.06
CA GLU A 20 3.90 -6.20 7.29
C GLU A 20 3.39 -5.17 8.30
N VAL A 21 2.15 -5.31 8.79
CA VAL A 21 1.47 -4.28 9.58
C VAL A 21 0.98 -4.84 10.91
N GLY A 22 1.19 -4.06 11.97
CA GLY A 22 0.69 -4.35 13.31
C GLY A 22 1.47 -5.46 14.03
N PRO A 23 1.13 -5.70 15.31
CA PRO A 23 1.85 -6.66 16.15
C PRO A 23 1.66 -8.11 15.68
N LEU A 24 0.54 -8.41 15.01
CA LEU A 24 0.24 -9.73 14.45
C LEU A 24 0.82 -9.92 13.04
N LYS A 25 1.57 -8.94 12.51
CA LYS A 25 2.29 -9.04 11.24
C LYS A 25 1.37 -9.38 10.06
N GLU A 26 0.24 -8.68 9.97
CA GLU A 26 -0.66 -8.86 8.83
C GLU A 26 0.02 -8.39 7.54
N ILE A 27 -0.08 -9.18 6.47
CA ILE A 27 0.64 -8.95 5.22
C ILE A 27 -0.24 -8.31 4.17
N PHE A 28 0.23 -7.19 3.62
CA PHE A 28 -0.37 -6.48 2.49
C PHE A 28 0.58 -6.48 1.31
N VAL A 29 0.07 -6.75 0.11
CA VAL A 29 0.86 -6.68 -1.13
C VAL A 29 0.26 -5.58 -2.01
N VAL A 30 1.01 -4.49 -2.18
CA VAL A 30 0.50 -3.24 -2.75
C VAL A 30 1.39 -2.75 -3.88
N HIS A 31 0.81 -2.14 -4.90
CA HIS A 31 1.56 -1.51 -5.98
C HIS A 31 2.46 -0.38 -5.46
N GLU A 32 3.78 -0.52 -5.66
CA GLU A 32 4.78 0.46 -5.22
C GLU A 32 4.47 1.87 -5.70
N LYS A 33 4.08 1.97 -6.97
CA LYS A 33 3.78 3.25 -7.61
C LYS A 33 2.72 4.02 -6.83
N PHE A 34 1.66 3.35 -6.39
CA PHE A 34 0.59 4.02 -5.66
C PHE A 34 1.05 4.47 -4.28
N LEU A 35 1.80 3.62 -3.56
CA LEU A 35 2.38 3.97 -2.27
C LEU A 35 3.30 5.20 -2.39
N CYS A 36 4.25 5.17 -3.32
CA CYS A 36 5.24 6.24 -3.48
C CYS A 36 4.62 7.55 -4.00
N GLN A 37 3.58 7.48 -4.83
CA GLN A 37 2.87 8.67 -5.31
C GLN A 37 2.08 9.39 -4.21
N LYS A 38 1.63 8.68 -3.18
CA LYS A 38 0.76 9.23 -2.12
C LYS A 38 1.43 9.33 -0.76
N SER A 39 2.60 8.74 -0.57
CA SER A 39 3.33 8.73 0.70
C SER A 39 4.82 8.98 0.48
N GLN A 40 5.30 10.08 1.06
CA GLN A 40 6.72 10.40 1.07
C GLN A 40 7.56 9.39 1.86
N TYR A 41 6.96 8.74 2.87
CA TYR A 41 7.61 7.67 3.62
C TYR A 41 7.96 6.50 2.69
N PHE A 42 6.96 5.99 1.96
CA PHE A 42 7.19 4.89 1.02
C PHE A 42 8.08 5.32 -0.14
N ALA A 43 7.94 6.55 -0.65
CA ALA A 43 8.83 7.07 -1.68
C ALA A 43 10.30 7.01 -1.25
N LYS A 44 10.62 7.45 -0.03
CA LYS A 44 11.97 7.40 0.53
C LYS A 44 12.43 5.97 0.81
N ALA A 45 11.56 5.14 1.39
CA ALA A 45 11.87 3.73 1.68
C ALA A 45 12.22 2.95 0.41
N MET A 46 11.58 3.27 -0.72
CA MET A 46 11.75 2.58 -2.00
C MET A 46 12.82 3.20 -2.92
N SER A 47 13.23 4.44 -2.68
CA SER A 47 14.27 5.14 -3.47
C SER A 47 15.67 5.07 -2.86
N GLY A 48 15.79 4.63 -1.60
CA GLY A 48 17.06 4.59 -0.88
C GLY A 48 17.93 3.37 -1.18
N SER A 49 19.06 3.27 -0.50
CA SER A 49 19.94 2.08 -0.48
C SER A 49 19.65 1.17 0.73
N PHE A 50 18.53 1.40 1.42
CA PHE A 50 18.13 0.63 2.59
C PHE A 50 17.61 -0.75 2.20
N LEU A 51 17.54 -1.66 3.16
CA LEU A 51 17.14 -3.05 2.92
C LEU A 51 15.72 -3.15 2.35
N GLU A 52 14.86 -2.21 2.69
CA GLU A 52 13.48 -2.08 2.25
C GLU A 52 13.38 -1.88 0.74
N SER A 53 14.23 -1.04 0.14
CA SER A 53 14.24 -0.82 -1.32
C SER A 53 14.77 -2.03 -2.08
N VAL A 54 15.72 -2.76 -1.48
CA VAL A 54 16.30 -3.98 -2.07
C VAL A 54 15.31 -5.13 -1.98
N LYS A 55 14.66 -5.32 -0.83
CA LYS A 55 13.72 -6.42 -0.59
C LYS A 55 12.29 -6.13 -1.00
N ARG A 56 11.95 -4.88 -1.30
CA ARG A 56 10.57 -4.39 -1.50
C ARG A 56 9.65 -4.83 -0.35
N PHE A 57 10.16 -4.69 0.87
CA PHE A 57 9.53 -5.14 2.10
C PHE A 57 9.60 -4.05 3.16
N VAL A 58 8.48 -3.74 3.81
CA VAL A 58 8.38 -2.70 4.84
C VAL A 58 7.65 -3.27 6.05
N GLN A 59 8.11 -2.94 7.26
CA GLN A 59 7.43 -3.30 8.51
C GLN A 59 6.88 -2.05 9.20
N LEU A 60 5.62 -2.12 9.62
CA LEU A 60 4.89 -1.06 10.32
C LEU A 60 4.25 -1.65 11.60
N PRO A 61 5.06 -1.98 12.64
CA PRO A 61 4.58 -2.68 13.83
C PRO A 61 3.55 -1.87 14.64
N ASP A 62 3.65 -0.54 14.60
CA ASP A 62 2.80 0.38 15.38
C ASP A 62 1.55 0.85 14.62
N VAL A 63 1.34 0.37 13.39
CA VAL A 63 0.19 0.75 12.58
C VAL A 63 -0.91 -0.30 12.71
N SER A 64 -2.15 0.14 12.94
CA SER A 64 -3.31 -0.74 12.92
C SER A 64 -3.54 -1.32 11.51
N PRO A 65 -3.69 -2.64 11.35
CA PRO A 65 -4.04 -3.24 10.07
C PRO A 65 -5.35 -2.70 9.49
N THR A 66 -6.33 -2.35 10.34
CA THR A 66 -7.59 -1.74 9.91
C THR A 66 -7.36 -0.35 9.32
N LEU A 67 -6.54 0.49 9.95
CA LEU A 67 -6.17 1.79 9.38
C LEU A 67 -5.42 1.62 8.06
N PHE A 68 -4.54 0.62 7.97
CA PHE A 68 -3.82 0.35 6.73
C PHE A 68 -4.74 -0.14 5.60
N ARG A 69 -5.76 -0.97 5.89
CA ARG A 69 -6.83 -1.35 4.93
C ARG A 69 -7.58 -0.13 4.39
N ILE A 70 -7.94 0.81 5.26
CA ILE A 70 -8.60 2.05 4.85
C ILE A 70 -7.67 2.87 3.94
N PHE A 71 -6.40 2.99 4.32
CA PHE A 71 -5.39 3.69 3.53
C PHE A 71 -5.22 3.08 2.13
N ILE A 72 -5.07 1.76 2.00
CA ILE A 72 -4.95 1.11 0.68
C ILE A 72 -6.23 1.27 -0.14
N ASN A 73 -7.41 1.16 0.45
CA ASN A 73 -8.67 1.37 -0.28
C ASN A 73 -8.74 2.79 -0.85
N TRP A 74 -8.43 3.79 -0.03
CA TRP A 74 -8.34 5.18 -0.51
C TRP A 74 -7.28 5.35 -1.61
N LEU A 75 -6.14 4.66 -1.49
CA LEU A 75 -5.05 4.68 -2.46
C LEU A 75 -5.50 4.24 -3.88
N TYR A 76 -6.30 3.17 -3.96
CA TYR A 76 -6.77 2.61 -5.24
C TYR A 76 -8.01 3.33 -5.79
N TYR A 77 -8.96 3.69 -4.93
CA TYR A 77 -10.26 4.24 -5.37
C TYR A 77 -10.32 5.76 -5.36
N GLY A 78 -9.35 6.44 -4.74
CA GLY A 78 -9.35 7.89 -4.54
C GLY A 78 -10.51 8.37 -3.66
N LYS A 79 -11.23 7.46 -3.01
CA LYS A 79 -12.36 7.72 -2.12
C LYS A 79 -12.16 6.97 -0.82
N LEU A 80 -12.41 7.66 0.28
CA LEU A 80 -12.36 7.06 1.61
C LEU A 80 -13.71 6.41 1.89
N CYS A 81 -13.77 5.09 1.85
CA CYS A 81 -14.94 4.32 2.25
C CYS A 81 -14.56 3.51 3.49
N TYR A 82 -15.17 3.85 4.61
CA TYR A 82 -15.08 3.10 5.86
C TYR A 82 -16.52 2.87 6.31
N ALA A 83 -16.96 1.62 6.37
CA ALA A 83 -18.10 1.28 7.20
C ALA A 83 -17.52 1.16 8.61
N GLY A 84 -17.96 2.02 9.52
CA GLY A 84 -17.79 1.71 10.94
C GLY A 84 -18.44 0.35 11.16
N GLU A 85 -17.71 -0.58 11.75
CA GLU A 85 -18.42 -1.57 12.54
C GLU A 85 -19.04 -0.71 13.65
N ASP A 86 -20.37 -0.59 13.64
CA ASP A 86 -21.09 -0.04 14.78
C ASP A 86 -20.72 -0.98 15.95
N ASP A 87 -19.73 -0.58 16.74
CA ASP A 87 -19.39 -1.23 18.00
C ASP A 87 -20.64 -1.08 18.88
N GLU A 88 -21.39 -2.18 19.03
CA GLU A 88 -22.49 -2.32 19.99
C GLU A 88 -21.95 -2.41 21.42
#